data_AF-A0A1Q5N2G3-F1
#
_entry.id   AF-A0A1Q5N2G3-F1
#
_cell.length_a   1.000
_cell.length_b   1.000
_cell.length_c   1.000
_cell.angle_alpha   90.00
_cell.angle_beta   90.00
_cell.angle_gamma   90.00
#
_symmetry.space_group_name_H-M   'P 1'
#
loop_
_entity.id
_entity.type
_entity.pdbx_description
1 polymer ?
#
loop_
_entity_poly.entity_id
_entity_poly.type
_entity_poly.pdbx_seq_one_letter_code
_entity_poly.pdbx_strand_id
1 'polypeptide(L)' 'MAGDEQEQAHERVAPRAGHEQRMCPACGSPVDTVVRRRKSLGIFIPEWTPGSCRNPECPRYVPVAN' A
#
# COMPACT_ATOMS: atom_id res chain seq x y z
N MET A 1 25.16 8.36 -41.03
CA MET A 1 24.44 9.23 -40.07
C MET A 1 23.53 8.30 -39.29
N ALA A 2 23.95 7.88 -38.10
CA ALA A 2 23.28 6.87 -37.28
C ALA A 2 22.79 7.54 -36.00
N GLY A 3 21.58 7.19 -35.54
CA GLY A 3 21.04 7.65 -34.26
C GLY A 3 19.52 7.56 -34.14
N ASP A 4 18.90 6.48 -34.63
CA ASP A 4 17.50 6.11 -34.35
C ASP A 4 17.52 4.95 -33.35
N GLU A 5 17.80 5.23 -32.07
CA GLU A 5 17.77 4.23 -31.00
C GLU A 5 17.16 4.85 -29.74
N GLN A 6 15.88 5.20 -29.84
CA GLN A 6 15.03 5.41 -28.67
C GLN A 6 13.83 4.46 -28.70
N GLU A 7 14.11 3.17 -28.89
CA GLU A 7 13.13 2.10 -28.64
C GLU A 7 13.14 1.74 -27.15
N GLN A 8 12.72 2.69 -26.32
CA GLN A 8 12.31 2.41 -24.94
C GLN A 8 10.86 1.93 -25.00
N ALA A 9 10.70 0.65 -25.34
CA ALA A 9 9.42 -0.04 -25.22
C ALA A 9 8.92 0.15 -23.79
N HIS A 10 7.87 0.96 -23.66
CA HIS A 10 7.13 1.22 -22.45
C HIS A 10 6.41 -0.08 -22.06
N GLU A 11 7.17 -1.07 -21.59
CA GLU A 11 6.65 -2.28 -20.96
C GLU A 11 5.70 -1.80 -19.87
N ARG A 12 4.42 -2.19 -19.97
CA ARG A 12 3.34 -1.78 -19.05
C ARG A 12 3.49 -2.48 -17.70
N VAL A 13 4.63 -2.29 -17.05
CA VAL A 13 4.83 -2.67 -15.66
C VAL A 13 4.35 -1.50 -14.82
N ALA A 14 3.24 -1.72 -14.11
CA ALA A 14 2.81 -0.76 -13.11
C ALA A 14 3.99 -0.53 -12.12
N PRO A 15 4.33 0.73 -11.78
CA PRO A 15 5.36 0.99 -10.79
C PRO A 15 5.05 0.20 -9.53
N ARG A 16 6.08 -0.40 -8.92
CA ARG A 16 5.93 -1.15 -7.67
C ARG A 16 5.35 -0.20 -6.62
N ALA A 17 4.05 -0.28 -6.37
CA ALA A 17 3.41 0.48 -5.31
C ALA A 17 4.10 0.09 -4.00
N GLY A 18 4.78 1.06 -3.38
CA GLY A 18 5.60 0.86 -2.20
C GLY A 18 4.81 0.17 -1.09
N HIS A 19 5.11 -1.10 -0.84
CA HIS A 19 4.58 -1.86 0.29
C HIS A 19 5.48 -1.67 1.51
N GLU A 20 5.95 -0.45 1.74
CA GLU A 20 6.74 -0.15 2.93
C GLU A 20 5.92 -0.54 4.18
N GLN A 21 6.55 -1.33 5.05
CA GLN A 21 5.93 -1.84 6.26
C GLN A 21 5.51 -0.63 7.11
N ARG A 22 4.21 -0.44 7.31
CA ARG A 22 3.72 0.71 8.06
C ARG A 22 3.89 0.48 9.55
N MET A 23 4.15 1.54 10.30
CA MET A 23 4.24 1.48 11.76
C MET A 23 2.95 2.02 12.39
N CYS A 24 2.57 1.45 13.53
CA CYS A 24 1.46 1.98 14.31
C CYS A 24 1.85 3.36 14.87
N PRO A 25 1.05 4.43 14.67
CA PRO A 25 1.37 5.75 15.19
C PRO A 25 1.27 5.87 16.73
N ALA A 26 0.74 4.85 17.42
CA ALA A 26 0.63 4.84 18.88
C ALA A 26 1.79 4.11 19.58
N CYS A 27 2.22 2.96 19.04
CA CYS A 27 3.22 2.11 19.70
C CYS A 27 4.48 1.87 18.86
N GLY A 28 4.54 2.36 17.62
CA GLY A 28 5.68 2.17 16.71
C GLY A 28 5.86 0.74 16.18
N SER A 29 5.03 -0.21 16.60
CA SER A 29 5.12 -1.61 16.15
C SER A 29 4.78 -1.72 14.66
N PRO A 30 5.42 -2.65 13.93
CA PRO A 30 5.07 -2.91 12.53
C PRO A 30 3.62 -3.40 12.46
N VAL A 31 2.86 -2.84 11.53
CA VAL A 31 1.50 -3.26 11.22
C VAL A 31 1.42 -3.75 9.78
N ASP A 32 0.42 -4.59 9.52
CA ASP A 32 0.11 -5.01 8.16
C ASP A 32 -0.26 -3.79 7.31
N THR A 33 0.08 -3.82 6.03
CA THR A 33 -0.42 -2.85 5.06
C THR A 33 -1.65 -3.44 4.38
N VAL A 34 -2.81 -2.85 4.62
CA VAL A 34 -4.07 -3.32 4.04
C VAL A 34 -4.38 -2.50 2.80
N VAL A 35 -4.71 -3.19 1.70
CA VAL A 35 -5.18 -2.55 0.47
C VAL A 35 -6.70 -2.49 0.50
N ARG A 36 -7.24 -1.29 0.56
CA ARG A 36 -8.67 -1.03 0.38
C ARG A 36 -8.92 -0.52 -1.03
N ARG A 37 -10.10 -0.78 -1.58
CA ARG A 37 -10.51 -0.25 -2.88
C ARG A 37 -11.57 0.80 -2.66
N ARG A 38 -11.26 2.05 -3.00
CA ARG A 38 -12.23 3.14 -3.02
C ARG A 38 -12.75 3.30 -4.44
N LYS A 39 -14.07 3.31 -4.60
CA LYS A 39 -14.67 3.63 -5.91
C LYS A 39 -14.79 5.14 -6.07
N SER A 40 -14.25 5.68 -7.15
CA SER A 40 -14.36 7.10 -7.51
C SER A 40 -14.67 7.20 -9.00
N LEU A 41 -15.73 7.93 -9.37
CA LEU A 41 -16.14 8.16 -10.75
C LEU A 41 -16.23 6.87 -11.61
N GLY A 42 -16.68 5.76 -11.01
CA GLY A 42 -16.81 4.47 -11.70
C GLY A 42 -15.55 3.60 -11.70
N ILE A 43 -14.39 4.12 -11.28
CA ILE A 43 -13.10 3.41 -11.25
C ILE A 43 -12.77 2.98 -9.81
N PHE A 44 -12.10 1.85 -9.64
CA PHE A 44 -11.57 1.39 -8.35
C PHE A 44 -10.14 1.87 -8.15
N ILE A 45 -9.94 2.70 -7.14
CA ILE A 45 -8.63 3.23 -6.74
C ILE A 45 -8.13 2.39 -5.55
N PRO A 46 -6.92 1.81 -5.62
CA PRO A 46 -6.30 1.18 -4.46
C PRO A 46 -5.83 2.26 -3.47
N GLU A 47 -6.22 2.09 -2.21
CA GLU A 47 -5.81 2.91 -1.08
C GLU A 47 -5.07 1.98 -0.10
N TRP A 48 -3.77 2.22 0.09
CA TRP A 48 -2.98 1.49 1.06
C TRP A 48 -3.11 2.20 2.41
N THR A 49 -3.56 1.47 3.43
CA THR A 49 -3.75 1.98 4.79
C THR A 49 -3.03 1.09 5.79
N PRO A 50 -2.55 1.63 6.94
CA PRO A 50 -2.11 0.77 8.03
C PRO A 50 -3.27 -0.12 8.49
N GLY A 51 -2.98 -1.39 8.73
CA GLY A 51 -3.90 -2.35 9.32
C GLY A 51 -4.12 -2.11 10.82
N SER A 52 -4.96 -2.95 11.42
CA SER A 52 -5.19 -2.95 12.87
C SER A 52 -3.89 -3.31 13.62
N CYS A 53 -3.63 -2.59 14.71
CA CYS A 53 -2.53 -2.94 15.58
C CYS A 53 -2.83 -4.29 16.23
N ARG A 54 -1.86 -5.21 16.20
CA ARG A 54 -1.96 -6.53 16.87
C ARG A 54 -1.31 -6.56 18.25
N ASN A 55 -0.73 -5.44 18.71
CA ASN A 55 -0.13 -5.35 20.04
C ASN A 55 -1.23 -5.15 21.09
N PRO A 56 -1.48 -6.09 22.02
CA PRO A 56 -2.54 -5.98 23.03
C PRO A 56 -2.32 -4.83 24.02
N GLU A 57 -1.07 -4.40 24.22
CA GLU A 57 -0.71 -3.27 25.09
C GLU A 57 -0.95 -1.90 24.41
N CYS A 58 -1.34 -1.90 23.14
CA CYS A 58 -1.55 -0.67 22.39
C CYS A 58 -2.96 -0.12 22.64
N PRO A 59 -3.13 1.20 22.92
CA PRO A 59 -4.45 1.81 23.05
C PRO A 59 -5.29 1.76 21.77
N ARG A 60 -4.67 1.40 20.64
CA ARG A 60 -5.32 1.20 19.32
C ARG A 60 -5.49 -0.27 18.95
N TYR A 61 -5.29 -1.20 19.88
CA TYR A 61 -5.55 -2.62 19.64
C TYR A 61 -7.04 -2.82 19.34
N VAL A 62 -7.33 -3.39 18.17
CA VAL A 62 -8.69 -3.81 17.82
C VAL A 62 -8.66 -5.33 17.77
N PRO A 63 -9.32 -6.03 18.71
CA PRO A 63 -9.43 -7.47 18.64
C PRO A 63 -10.20 -7.84 17.36
N VAL A 64 -9.67 -8.81 16.61
CA VAL A 64 -10.39 -9.38 15.47
C VAL A 64 -11.64 -10.07 15.98
N ALA A 65 -12.82 -9.51 15.69
CA ALA A 65 -14.08 -10.21 15.87
C ALA A 65 -14.18 -11.28 14.78
N ASN A 66 -14.31 -12.55 15.18
CA ASN A 66 -14.62 -13.66 14.28
C ASN A 66 -16.09 -13.64 13.86
#